data_AF-A0A7W6WBN5-F1
#
_entry.id   AF-A0A7W6WBN5-F1
#
_cell.length_a   1.000
_cell.length_b   1.000
_cell.length_c   1.000
_cell.angle_alpha   90.00
_cell.angle_beta   90.00
_cell.angle_gamma   90.00
#
_symmetry.space_group_name_H-M   'P 1'
#
loop_
_entity.id
_entity.type
_entity.pdbx_description
1 polymer ?
#
loop_
_entity_poly.entity_id
_entity_poly.type
_entity_poly.pdbx_seq_one_letter_code
_entity_poly.pdbx_strand_id
1 'polypeptide(L)' 'MAADAPSAEEQSMADFIKTTPGCLEFSDQCSICAMVDGKAECSTPKIACVKKPYVCTKRADN' A
#
# COMPACT_ATOMS: atom_id res chain seq x y z
N MET A 1 -12.11 26.08 5.54
CA MET A 1 -11.46 25.95 4.22
C MET A 1 -11.27 24.47 3.89
N ALA A 2 -11.13 24.16 2.60
CA ALA A 2 -11.21 22.85 1.96
C ALA A 2 -10.39 21.73 2.61
N ALA A 3 -10.93 20.52 2.49
CA ALA A 3 -10.28 19.26 2.81
C ALA A 3 -8.90 19.22 2.16
N ASP A 4 -7.90 19.04 3.02
CA ASP A 4 -6.60 18.48 2.69
C ASP A 4 -6.83 17.21 1.88
N ALA A 5 -6.77 17.32 0.56
CA ALA A 5 -6.72 16.17 -0.31
C ALA A 5 -5.32 15.59 -0.10
N PRO A 6 -5.18 14.38 0.47
CA PRO A 6 -3.85 13.83 0.71
C PRO A 6 -3.19 13.69 -0.65
N SER A 7 -2.13 14.48 -0.87
CA SER A 7 -1.18 14.26 -1.95
C SER A 7 -0.86 12.77 -1.96
N ALA A 8 -0.94 12.11 -3.12
CA ALA A 8 -0.73 10.66 -3.24
C ALA A 8 0.62 10.17 -2.65
N GLU A 9 1.50 11.13 -2.38
CA GLU A 9 2.83 11.04 -1.77
C GLU A 9 2.80 10.64 -0.27
N GLU A 10 1.70 10.92 0.45
CA GLU A 10 1.55 10.65 1.89
C GLU A 10 0.40 9.68 2.21
N GLN A 11 -0.06 8.89 1.24
CA GLN A 11 -1.07 7.87 1.51
C GLN A 11 -0.52 6.84 2.52
N SER A 12 -1.11 6.85 3.71
CA SER A 12 -0.85 5.84 4.73
C SER A 12 -1.28 4.47 4.23
N MET A 13 -0.59 3.41 4.67
CA MET A 13 -0.91 2.03 4.26
C MET A 13 -2.39 1.68 4.53
N ALA A 14 -2.93 2.14 5.66
CA ALA A 14 -4.32 1.95 6.02
C ALA A 14 -5.30 2.68 5.07
N ASP A 15 -4.93 3.86 4.59
CA ASP A 15 -5.74 4.59 3.59
C ASP A 15 -5.72 3.86 2.26
N PHE A 16 -4.54 3.43 1.79
CA PHE A 16 -4.41 2.69 0.55
C PHE A 16 -5.26 1.40 0.54
N ILE A 17 -5.28 0.65 1.65
CA ILE A 17 -6.10 -0.57 1.79
C ILE A 17 -7.61 -0.22 1.73
N LYS A 18 -8.03 0.89 2.36
CA LYS A 18 -9.43 1.34 2.33
C LYS A 18 -9.86 1.81 0.94
N THR A 19 -8.97 2.51 0.22
CA THR A 19 -9.26 3.03 -1.13
C THR A 19 -9.09 1.98 -2.22
N THR A 20 -8.40 0.87 -1.92
CA THR A 20 -8.12 -0.22 -2.87
C THR A 20 -8.68 -1.56 -2.35
N PRO A 21 -10.01 -1.66 -2.15
CA PRO A 21 -10.63 -2.91 -1.73
C PRO A 21 -10.36 -4.01 -2.77
N GLY A 22 -10.10 -5.24 -2.29
CA GLY A 22 -9.77 -6.38 -3.15
C GLY A 22 -8.29 -6.46 -3.54
N CYS A 23 -7.44 -5.52 -3.12
CA CYS A 23 -6.00 -5.67 -3.24
C CYS A 23 -5.47 -6.71 -2.24
N LEU A 24 -4.93 -7.82 -2.74
CA LEU A 24 -4.34 -8.90 -1.93
C LEU A 24 -2.84 -8.67 -1.70
N GLU A 25 -2.18 -7.94 -2.57
CA GLU A 25 -0.76 -7.62 -2.43
C GLU A 25 -0.49 -6.24 -3.00
N PHE A 26 0.31 -5.46 -2.28
CA PHE A 26 0.73 -4.14 -2.66
C PHE A 26 2.18 -3.88 -2.28
N SER A 27 2.81 -2.93 -2.94
CA SER A 27 4.20 -2.57 -2.67
C SER A 27 4.40 -1.07 -2.69
N ASP A 28 5.23 -0.57 -1.78
CA ASP A 28 5.74 0.80 -1.78
C ASP A 28 7.09 0.92 -2.50
N GLN A 29 7.47 -0.08 -3.31
CA GLN A 29 8.80 -0.25 -3.93
C GLN A 29 9.90 -0.71 -2.96
N CYS A 30 9.74 -0.52 -1.64
CA CYS A 30 10.70 -0.99 -0.65
C CYS A 30 10.27 -2.27 0.03
N SER A 31 8.99 -2.35 0.39
CA SER A 31 8.39 -3.54 0.95
C SER A 31 7.30 -4.05 0.02
N ILE A 32 7.12 -5.37 0.03
CA ILE A 32 5.95 -6.03 -0.53
C ILE A 32 5.10 -6.45 0.66
N CYS A 33 3.83 -6.05 0.65
CA CYS A 33 2.86 -6.29 1.69
C CYS A 33 1.71 -7.12 1.12
N ALA A 34 1.48 -8.29 1.70
CA ALA A 34 0.36 -9.16 1.35
C ALA A 34 -0.73 -9.07 2.43
N MET A 35 -2.00 -9.07 2.00
CA MET A 35 -3.14 -9.15 2.90
C MET A 35 -3.37 -10.62 3.28
N VAL A 36 -3.05 -10.96 4.52
CA VAL A 36 -3.21 -12.29 5.13
C VAL A 36 -4.14 -12.14 6.33
N ASP A 37 -5.28 -12.85 6.33
CA ASP A 37 -6.28 -12.79 7.41
C ASP A 37 -6.72 -11.36 7.80
N GLY A 38 -6.82 -10.47 6.80
CA GLY A 38 -7.21 -9.07 7.02
C GLY A 38 -6.11 -8.17 7.58
N LYS A 39 -4.87 -8.67 7.68
CA LYS A 39 -3.69 -7.90 8.08
C LYS A 39 -2.69 -7.81 6.93
N ALA A 40 -2.02 -6.67 6.83
CA ALA A 40 -0.92 -6.50 5.88
C ALA A 40 0.37 -7.08 6.49
N GLU A 41 0.86 -8.18 5.94
CA GLU A 41 2.17 -8.75 6.25
C GLU A 41 3.20 -8.25 5.24
N CYS A 42 4.13 -7.40 5.71
CA CYS A 42 5.12 -6.74 4.88
C CYS A 42 6.51 -7.36 5.04
N SER A 43 7.22 -7.49 3.92
CA SER A 43 8.63 -7.89 3.89
C SER A 43 9.55 -6.77 4.41
N THR A 44 10.73 -7.14 4.91
CA THR A 44 11.76 -6.19 5.35
C THR A 44 12.26 -5.35 4.18
N PRO A 45 12.31 -4.01 4.30
CA PRO A 45 12.75 -3.14 3.22
C PRO A 45 14.23 -3.34 2.90
N LYS A 46 14.58 -3.29 1.60
CA LYS A 46 15.98 -3.36 1.16
C LYS A 46 16.74 -2.08 1.51
N ILE A 47 18.04 -2.22 1.78
CA ILE A 47 18.95 -1.09 2.03
C ILE A 47 18.94 -0.15 0.82
N ALA A 48 18.80 1.16 1.08
CA ALA A 48 18.76 2.26 0.10
C ALA A 48 17.48 2.35 -0.77
N CYS A 49 16.36 1.77 -0.35
CA CYS A 49 15.11 1.97 -1.07
C CYS A 49 14.43 3.31 -0.75
N VAL A 50 13.94 3.98 -1.80
CA VAL A 50 13.13 5.19 -1.70
C VAL A 50 11.66 4.79 -1.73
N LYS A 51 10.97 5.04 -0.62
CA LYS A 51 9.53 4.75 -0.49
C LYS A 51 8.75 5.49 -1.57
N LYS A 52 7.92 4.76 -2.29
CA LYS A 52 6.99 5.28 -3.28
C LYS A 52 5.55 5.11 -2.81
N PRO A 53 4.58 5.82 -3.42
CA PRO A 53 3.17 5.55 -3.19
C PRO A 53 2.87 4.06 -3.35
N TYR A 54 2.00 3.53 -2.50
CA TYR A 54 1.59 2.14 -2.53
C TYR A 54 0.91 1.82 -3.87
N VAL A 55 1.34 0.73 -4.50
CA VAL A 55 0.75 0.23 -5.74
C VAL A 55 0.28 -1.18 -5.51
N CYS A 56 -0.95 -1.47 -5.93
CA CYS A 56 -1.49 -2.83 -5.88
C CYS A 56 -0.81 -3.69 -6.94
N THR A 57 -0.10 -4.73 -6.52
CA THR A 57 0.58 -5.68 -7.41
C THR A 57 -0.29 -6.90 -7.68
N LYS A 58 -1.22 -7.23 -6.76
CA LYS A 58 -2.13 -8.37 -6.89
C LYS A 58 -3.50 -8.04 -6.35
N ARG A 59 -4.54 -8.30 -7.14
CA ARG A 59 -5.95 -8.22 -6.72
C ARG A 59 -6.57 -9.61 -6.61
N ALA A 60 -7.67 -9.69 -5.86
CA ALA A 60 -8.50 -10.88 -5.72
C ALA A 60 -9.39 -11.15 -6.95
N ASP A 61 -9.30 -10.32 -7.99
CA ASP A 61 -10.02 -10.53 -9.25
C ASP A 61 -9.73 -11.93 -9.80
N ASN A 62 -10.80 -12.71 -9.95
CA ASN A 62 -10.81 -14.06 -10.50
C ASN A 62 -10.60 -14.03 -12.02
#